data_AF-A0A0T9YFX3-F1
#
_entry.id   AF-A0A0T9YFX3-F1
#
_cell.length_a   1.000
_cell.length_b   1.000
_cell.length_c   1.000
_cell.angle_alpha   90.00
_cell.angle_beta   90.00
_cell.angle_gamma   90.00
#
_symmetry.space_group_name_H-M   'P 1'
#
loop_
_entity.id
_entity.type
_entity.pdbx_description
1 polymer ?
#
loop_
_entity_poly.entity_id
_entity_poly.type
_entity_poly.pdbx_seq_one_letter_code
_entity_poly.pdbx_strand_id
1 'polypeptide(L)' 'MTSAAAAMDTLVSQLTQPVRWDLCTATLREHTVTAIVEFPPAGTLSGIAKRELRGVPARAVKSPADLDELANL' A
#
# COMPACT_ATOMS: atom_id res chain seq x y z
N MET A 1 3.73 -16.46 10.33
CA MET A 1 3.15 -16.73 9.00
C MET A 1 1.66 -16.91 9.15
N THR A 2 0.85 -16.11 8.47
CA THR A 2 -0.59 -16.36 8.31
C THR A 2 -0.79 -17.38 7.18
N SER A 3 -1.69 -18.35 7.37
CA SER A 3 -2.06 -19.30 6.32
C SER A 3 -3.00 -18.64 5.29
N ALA A 4 -3.13 -19.25 4.11
CA ALA A 4 -4.12 -18.80 3.13
C ALA A 4 -5.54 -18.79 3.72
N ALA A 5 -5.89 -19.80 4.52
CA ALA A 5 -7.18 -19.86 5.22
C ALA A 5 -7.39 -18.66 6.16
N ALA A 6 -6.39 -18.33 7.00
CA ALA A 6 -6.48 -17.19 7.90
C ALA A 6 -6.60 -15.83 7.16
N ALA A 7 -5.96 -15.71 5.99
CA ALA A 7 -6.12 -14.53 5.14
C ALA A 7 -7.55 -14.43 4.56
N MET A 8 -8.13 -15.55 4.13
CA MET A 8 -9.52 -15.60 3.66
C MET A 8 -10.52 -15.22 4.76
N ASP A 9 -10.34 -15.75 5.98
CA ASP A 9 -11.19 -15.40 7.12
C ASP A 9 -11.14 -13.91 7.44
N THR A 10 -9.93 -13.32 7.40
CA THR A 10 -9.73 -11.87 7.61
C THR A 10 -10.40 -11.04 6.51
N LEU A 11 -10.26 -11.46 5.25
CA LEU A 11 -10.86 -10.77 4.10
C LEU A 11 -12.39 -10.79 4.15
N VAL A 12 -12.99 -11.94 4.48
CA VAL A 12 -14.44 -12.05 4.64
C VAL A 12 -14.93 -11.18 5.80
N SER A 13 -14.22 -11.19 6.93
CA SER A 13 -14.56 -10.36 8.09
C SER A 13 -14.53 -8.86 7.78
N GLN A 14 -13.52 -8.40 7.01
CA GLN A 14 -13.35 -6.98 6.64
C GLN A 14 -14.57 -6.36 5.97
N LEU A 15 -15.47 -7.15 5.37
CA LEU A 15 -16.71 -6.65 4.76
C LEU A 15 -17.59 -5.84 5.72
N THR A 16 -17.52 -6.12 7.02
CA THR A 16 -18.33 -5.44 8.06
C THR A 16 -17.48 -4.74 9.13
N GLN A 17 -16.15 -4.70 8.95
CA GLN A 17 -15.23 -4.14 9.92
C GLN A 17 -14.63 -2.82 9.42
N PRO A 18 -14.23 -1.90 10.33
CA PRO A 18 -13.52 -0.70 9.95
C PRO A 18 -12.18 -1.00 9.25
N VAL A 19 -11.89 -0.26 8.18
CA VAL A 19 -10.61 -0.35 7.48
C VAL A 19 -9.54 0.40 8.28
N ARG A 20 -8.59 -0.34 8.86
CA ARG A 20 -7.48 0.20 9.68
C ARG A 20 -6.24 0.52 8.84
N TRP A 21 -6.40 1.41 7.86
CA TRP A 21 -5.30 1.80 6.96
C TRP A 21 -4.15 2.52 7.68
N ASP A 22 -4.46 3.19 8.79
CA ASP A 22 -3.49 3.76 9.72
C ASP A 22 -2.51 2.70 10.24
N LEU A 23 -3.01 1.52 10.62
CA LEU A 23 -2.17 0.41 11.09
C LEU A 23 -1.36 -0.21 9.96
N CYS A 24 -1.94 -0.39 8.76
CA CYS A 24 -1.18 -0.83 7.60
C CYS A 24 0.01 0.10 7.32
N THR A 25 -0.20 1.41 7.40
CA THR A 25 0.85 2.41 7.16
C THR A 25 1.89 2.44 8.29
N ALA A 26 1.47 2.24 9.55
CA ALA A 26 2.38 2.07 10.67
C ALA A 26 3.29 0.84 10.49
N THR A 27 2.74 -0.30 10.09
CA THR A 27 3.52 -1.51 9.79
C THR A 27 4.50 -1.28 8.63
N LEU A 28 4.10 -0.60 7.56
CA LEU A 28 5.03 -0.24 6.47
C LEU A 28 6.22 0.60 6.96
N ARG A 29 5.98 1.52 7.91
CA ARG A 29 7.04 2.32 8.55
C ARG A 29 8.02 1.46 9.33
N GLU A 30 7.53 0.49 10.10
CA GLU A 30 8.35 -0.46 10.86
C GLU A 30 9.25 -1.31 9.95
N HIS A 31 8.77 -1.65 8.76
CA HIS A 31 9.52 -2.41 7.76
C HIS A 31 10.56 -1.58 6.98
N THR A 32 10.72 -0.27 7.25
CA THR A 32 11.69 0.60 6.55
C THR A 32 11.52 0.55 5.03
N VAL A 33 10.28 0.61 4.55
CA VAL A 33 9.99 0.61 3.12
C VAL A 33 10.66 1.79 2.41
N THR A 34 11.35 1.53 1.30
CA THR A 34 12.13 2.55 0.56
C THR A 34 11.35 3.20 -0.57
N ALA A 35 10.27 2.58 -1.05
CA ALA A 35 9.35 3.14 -2.03
C ALA A 35 7.94 2.55 -1.90
N ILE A 36 6.92 3.32 -2.24
CA ILE A 36 5.52 2.87 -2.32
C ILE A 36 5.04 2.96 -3.76
N VAL A 37 4.37 1.91 -4.23
CA VAL A 37 3.72 1.89 -5.56
C VAL A 37 2.22 1.64 -5.36
N GLU A 38 1.39 2.57 -5.83
CA GLU A 38 -0.06 2.45 -5.85
C GLU A 38 -0.51 2.05 -7.26
N PHE A 39 -1.26 0.95 -7.34
CA PHE A 39 -1.78 0.39 -8.59
C PHE A 39 -3.02 1.14 -9.10
N PRO A 40 -3.30 1.08 -10.41
CA PRO A 40 -4.44 1.79 -10.99
C PRO A 40 -5.78 1.24 -10.48
N PRO A 41 -6.82 2.09 -10.30
CA PRO A 41 -6.82 3.55 -10.47
C PRO A 41 -6.21 4.28 -9.26
N ALA A 42 -5.01 4.86 -9.45
CA ALA A 42 -4.18 5.38 -8.37
C ALA A 42 -4.44 6.85 -8.04
N GLY A 43 -4.25 7.22 -6.77
CA GLY A 43 -4.06 8.60 -6.34
C GLY A 43 -4.11 8.79 -4.82
N THR A 44 -5.14 8.23 -4.18
CA THR A 44 -5.44 8.49 -2.77
C THR A 44 -4.41 7.87 -1.83
N LEU A 45 -4.03 6.61 -2.06
CA LEU A 45 -3.12 5.91 -1.15
C LEU A 45 -1.70 6.47 -1.23
N SER A 46 -1.25 6.90 -2.42
CA SER A 46 -0.01 7.64 -2.59
C SER A 46 -0.03 8.97 -1.84
N GLY A 47 -1.17 9.66 -1.81
CA GLY A 47 -1.35 10.88 -1.03
C GLY A 47 -1.25 10.65 0.47
N ILE A 48 -1.87 9.58 0.97
CA ILE A 48 -1.76 9.15 2.38
C ILE A 48 -0.30 8.78 2.69
N ALA A 49 0.33 7.96 1.85
CA ALA A 49 1.73 7.53 2.04
C ALA A 49 2.69 8.73 2.08
N LYS A 50 2.54 9.72 1.20
CA LYS A 50 3.35 10.95 1.23
C LYS A 50 3.25 11.72 2.56
N ARG A 51 2.08 11.69 3.22
CA ARG A 51 1.86 12.35 4.50
C ARG A 51 2.46 11.57 5.66
N GLU A 52 2.22 10.26 5.68
CA GLU A 52 2.54 9.38 6.82
C GLU A 52 3.96 8.78 6.78
N LEU A 53 4.55 8.67 5.59
CA LEU A 53 5.86 8.08 5.31
C LEU A 53 6.79 9.12 4.66
N ARG A 54 7.01 10.25 5.36
CA ARG A 54 7.87 11.33 4.85
C ARG A 54 9.27 10.81 4.52
N GLY A 55 9.75 11.16 3.33
CA GLY A 55 11.06 10.70 2.82
C GLY A 55 10.96 9.43 1.97
N VAL A 56 9.83 8.72 1.99
CA VAL A 56 9.60 7.55 1.12
C VAL A 56 8.95 8.01 -0.19
N PRO A 57 9.60 7.83 -1.36
CA PRO A 57 8.98 8.11 -2.65
C PRO A 57 7.73 7.24 -2.86
N ALA A 58 6.64 7.87 -3.31
CA ALA A 58 5.40 7.19 -3.70
C ALA A 58 5.11 7.41 -5.19
N ARG A 59 4.89 6.31 -5.93
CA ARG A 59 4.52 6.27 -7.35
C ARG A 59 3.07 5.82 -7.50
N ALA A 60 2.28 6.59 -8.24
CA ALA A 60 0.90 6.26 -8.60
C ALA A 60 0.87 5.82 -10.07
N VAL A 61 0.62 4.53 -10.32
CA VAL A 61 0.54 3.97 -11.67
C VAL A 61 -0.83 4.32 -12.27
N LYS A 62 -0.83 5.07 -13.36
CA LYS A 62 -2.02 5.58 -14.05
C LYS A 62 -2.07 5.14 -15.51
N SER A 63 -0.94 4.78 -16.07
CA SER A 63 -0.78 4.30 -17.44
C SER A 63 0.26 3.19 -17.51
N PRO A 64 0.26 2.36 -18.56
CA PRO A 64 1.30 1.34 -18.75
C PRO A 64 2.73 1.90 -18.77
N ALA A 65 2.93 3.14 -19.25
CA ALA A 65 4.24 3.78 -19.29
C ALA A 65 4.84 4.03 -17.89
N ASP A 66 3.99 4.11 -16.85
CA ASP A 66 4.47 4.29 -15.47
C ASP A 66 5.11 3.02 -14.90
N LEU A 67 4.91 1.84 -15.53
CA LEU A 67 5.47 0.56 -15.08
C LEU A 67 6.98 0.48 -15.30
N ASP A 68 7.48 1.09 -16.37
CA ASP A 68 8.90 1.07 -16.72
C ASP A 68 9.74 1.80 -15.67
N GLU A 69 9.22 2.89 -15.11
CA GLU A 69 9.91 3.66 -14.06
C GLU A 69 10.08 2.88 -12.74
N LEU A 70 9.27 1.84 -12.51
CA LEU A 70 9.29 1.08 -11.25
C LEU A 70 10.60 0.30 -11.05
N ALA A 71 11.29 -0.06 -12.13
CA ALA A 71 12.58 -0.75 -12.06
C ALA A 71 13.71 0.12 -11.49
N ASN A 72 13.51 1.45 -11.43
CA ASN A 72 14.50 2.42 -10.98
C ASN A 72 14.21 2.96 -9.55
N LEU A 73 13.30 2.31 -8.82
CA LEU A 73 12.91 2.69 -7.45
C LEU A 73 13.86 2.17 -6.37
#